data_AF-A0A183M6G1-F1
#
_entry.id   AF-A0A183M6G1-F1
#
_cell.length_a   1.000
_cell.length_b   1.000
_cell.length_c   1.000
_cell.angle_alpha   90.00
_cell.angle_beta   90.00
_cell.angle_gamma   90.00
#
_symmetry.space_group_name_H-M   'P 1'
#
loop_
_entity.id
_entity.type
_entity.pdbx_description
1 polymer ?
#
loop_
_entity_poly.entity_id
_entity_poly.type
_entity_poly.pdbx_seq_one_letter_code
_entity_poly.pdbx_strand_id
1 'polypeptide(L)'
;MQSLLATLSNNASMFKMRFSPSKCKMLLQDWVALTPKLMIGSEVIERVDRFTYLGSLISPWGLVCNKISARIQKARPAFTNLRHLWRRRDIRLSTKGCVYCAAVRPLLHYGSETWPVRVEDIRRLLVFDHRCLRNIARISWDYRVSNAVVRKRVIGKDGKSIDEVV
;
A
#
# COMPACT_ATOMS: atom_id res chain seq x y z
N MET A 1 20.06 -13.07 -20.02
CA MET A 1 18.81 -12.31 -19.73
C MET A 1 17.97 -12.11 -21.00
N GLN A 2 18.53 -11.54 -22.08
CA GLN A 2 17.80 -11.36 -23.35
C GLN A 2 17.30 -12.68 -23.99
N SER A 3 18.09 -13.75 -23.94
CA SER A 3 17.69 -15.07 -24.44
C SER A 3 16.43 -15.61 -23.76
N LEU A 4 16.34 -15.48 -22.43
CA LEU A 4 15.18 -15.94 -21.66
C LEU A 4 13.90 -15.16 -22.01
N LEU A 5 14.01 -13.84 -22.18
CA LEU A 5 12.89 -13.00 -22.62
C LEU A 5 12.41 -13.38 -24.03
N ALA A 6 13.34 -13.65 -24.95
CA ALA A 6 13.01 -14.11 -26.30
C ALA A 6 12.32 -15.49 -26.28
N THR A 7 12.82 -16.43 -25.49
CA THR A 7 12.18 -17.76 -25.31
C THR A 7 10.76 -17.62 -24.75
N LEU A 8 10.56 -16.79 -23.73
CA LEU A 8 9.22 -16.53 -23.17
C LEU A 8 8.28 -15.90 -24.21
N SER A 9 8.79 -14.96 -25.02
CA SER A 9 8.01 -14.33 -26.09
C SER A 9 7.61 -15.33 -27.18
N ASN A 10 8.51 -16.25 -27.55
CA ASN A 10 8.23 -17.30 -28.52
C ASN A 10 7.22 -18.32 -27.96
N ASN A 11 7.34 -18.70 -26.70
CA ASN A 11 6.37 -19.61 -26.08
C ASN A 11 4.98 -18.96 -25.97
N ALA A 12 4.90 -17.68 -25.59
CA ALA A 12 3.64 -16.94 -25.55
C ALA A 12 2.97 -16.88 -26.94
N SER A 13 3.76 -16.75 -28.01
CA SER A 13 3.24 -16.69 -29.37
C SER A 13 2.63 -18.03 -29.83
N MET A 14 3.12 -19.17 -29.32
CA MET A 14 2.50 -20.49 -29.53
C MET A 14 1.05 -20.51 -29.01
N PHE A 15 0.77 -19.78 -27.93
CA PHE A 15 -0.58 -19.61 -27.38
C PHE A 15 -1.34 -18.40 -27.96
N LYS A 16 -0.86 -17.83 -29.07
CA LYS A 16 -1.40 -16.61 -29.71
C LYS A 16 -1.41 -15.38 -28.78
N MET A 17 -0.55 -15.36 -27.76
CA MET A 17 -0.36 -14.22 -26.87
C MET A 17 0.86 -13.40 -27.29
N ARG A 18 0.85 -12.09 -26.99
CA ARG A 18 1.96 -11.17 -27.25
C ARG A 18 2.19 -10.28 -26.03
N PHE A 19 3.45 -9.98 -25.77
CA PHE A 19 3.81 -8.97 -24.78
C PHE A 19 3.51 -7.57 -25.31
N SER A 20 3.07 -6.68 -24.43
CA SER A 20 2.87 -5.26 -24.72
C SER A 20 4.13 -4.52 -24.27
N PRO A 21 5.03 -4.09 -25.18
CA PRO A 21 6.30 -3.46 -24.78
C PRO A 21 6.09 -2.21 -23.92
N SER A 22 5.01 -1.46 -24.17
CA SER A 22 4.61 -0.29 -23.36
C SER A 22 4.31 -0.61 -21.89
N LYS A 23 3.86 -1.83 -21.56
CA LYS A 23 3.55 -2.28 -20.19
C LYS A 23 4.70 -3.07 -19.55
N CYS A 24 5.61 -3.61 -20.36
CA CYS A 24 6.81 -4.28 -19.89
C CYS A 24 7.85 -3.23 -19.50
N LYS A 25 8.35 -3.30 -18.27
CA LYS A 25 9.40 -2.40 -17.76
C LYS A 25 10.52 -3.22 -17.16
N MET A 26 11.76 -2.76 -17.35
CA MET A 26 12.93 -3.38 -16.75
C MET A 26 13.27 -2.64 -15.45
N LEU A 27 13.17 -3.34 -14.32
CA LEU A 27 13.63 -2.86 -13.02
C LEU A 27 14.87 -3.66 -12.63
N LEU A 28 15.96 -2.97 -12.32
CA LEU A 28 17.21 -3.58 -11.89
C LEU A 28 17.36 -3.42 -10.38
N GLN A 29 17.72 -4.51 -9.70
CA GLN A 29 17.96 -4.54 -8.26
C GLN A 29 19.44 -4.85 -8.03
N ASP A 30 20.12 -4.03 -7.22
CA ASP A 30 21.52 -4.20 -6.82
C ASP A 30 22.54 -4.34 -7.97
N TRP A 31 22.29 -3.68 -9.11
CA TRP A 31 23.15 -3.78 -10.30
C TRP A 31 24.20 -2.66 -10.36
N VAL A 32 25.49 -3.05 -10.43
CA VAL A 32 26.65 -2.12 -10.45
C VAL A 32 27.26 -1.95 -11.87
N ALA A 33 26.89 -2.80 -12.84
CA ALA A 33 27.50 -2.81 -14.18
C ALA A 33 26.70 -2.03 -15.25
N LEU A 34 27.23 -1.99 -16.48
CA LEU A 34 26.58 -1.41 -17.66
C LEU A 34 25.14 -1.90 -17.82
N THR A 35 24.25 -0.97 -18.16
CA THR A 35 22.80 -1.22 -18.24
C THR A 35 22.51 -2.15 -19.43
N PRO A 36 21.94 -3.35 -19.21
CA PRO A 36 21.56 -4.23 -20.31
C PRO A 36 20.42 -3.60 -21.13
N LYS A 37 20.53 -3.62 -22.46
CA LYS A 37 19.41 -3.27 -23.35
C LYS A 37 18.59 -4.53 -23.60
N LEU A 38 17.36 -4.57 -23.10
CA LEU A 38 16.42 -5.65 -23.37
C LEU A 38 15.43 -5.23 -24.47
N MET A 39 15.11 -6.17 -25.37
CA MET A 39 14.20 -5.93 -26.49
C MET A 39 13.07 -6.96 -26.51
N ILE A 40 11.86 -6.51 -26.80
CA ILE A 40 10.70 -7.35 -27.15
C ILE A 40 10.37 -7.06 -28.61
N GLY A 41 10.59 -8.04 -29.49
CA GLY A 41 10.52 -7.80 -30.94
C GLY A 41 11.57 -6.76 -31.35
N SER A 42 11.13 -5.65 -31.92
CA SER A 42 11.97 -4.50 -32.32
C SER A 42 11.98 -3.35 -31.31
N GLU A 43 11.21 -3.45 -30.22
CA GLU A 43 11.07 -2.36 -29.24
C GLU A 43 11.97 -2.58 -28.02
N VAL A 44 12.67 -1.51 -27.60
CA VAL A 44 13.50 -1.52 -26.39
C VAL A 44 12.60 -1.33 -25.17
N ILE A 45 12.75 -2.22 -24.19
CA ILE A 45 12.02 -2.10 -22.92
C ILE A 45 12.57 -0.90 -22.14
N GLU A 46 11.66 -0.03 -21.71
CA GLU A 46 12.00 1.08 -20.83
C GLU A 46 12.51 0.58 -19.48
N ARG A 47 13.63 1.16 -19.03
CA ARG A 47 14.15 0.97 -17.69
C ARG A 47 13.42 1.90 -16.72
N VAL A 48 12.98 1.36 -15.59
CA VAL A 48 12.34 2.14 -14.53
C VAL A 48 13.00 1.83 -13.19
N ASP A 49 13.17 2.86 -12.37
CA ASP A 49 13.64 2.68 -11.00
C ASP A 49 12.50 2.28 -10.07
N ARG A 50 11.25 2.58 -10.42
CA ARG A 50 10.08 2.26 -9.60
C ARG A 50 9.01 1.63 -10.46
N PHE A 51 8.45 0.52 -9.99
CA PHE A 51 7.38 -0.18 -10.68
C PHE A 51 6.28 -0.60 -9.70
N THR A 52 5.01 -0.44 -10.09
CA THR A 52 3.88 -0.90 -9.27
C THR A 52 3.44 -2.27 -9.77
N TYR A 53 3.72 -3.31 -8.99
CA TYR A 53 3.29 -4.67 -9.27
C TYR A 53 2.19 -5.08 -8.28
N LEU A 54 1.01 -5.45 -8.81
CA LEU A 54 -0.18 -5.81 -8.01
C LEU A 54 -0.50 -4.78 -6.92
N GLY A 55 -0.31 -3.49 -7.26
CA GLY A 55 -0.54 -2.38 -6.34
C GLY A 55 0.55 -2.12 -5.30
N SER A 56 1.59 -2.96 -5.22
CA SER A 56 2.77 -2.80 -4.36
C SER A 56 3.92 -2.16 -5.13
N LEU A 57 4.58 -1.19 -4.50
CA LEU A 57 5.70 -0.47 -5.11
C LEU A 57 7.00 -1.27 -4.96
N ILE A 58 7.64 -1.56 -6.08
CA ILE A 58 8.96 -2.19 -6.16
C ILE A 58 9.97 -1.08 -6.49
N SER A 59 11.09 -1.09 -5.78
CA SER A 59 12.21 -0.15 -5.96
C SER A 59 13.53 -0.88 -5.74
N PRO A 60 14.66 -0.42 -6.29
CA PRO A 60 15.93 -1.15 -6.31
C PRO A 60 16.46 -1.32 -4.89
N TRP A 61 16.29 -0.30 -4.05
CA TRP A 61 16.70 -0.28 -2.65
C TRP A 61 15.78 -1.05 -1.70
N GLY A 62 14.71 -1.68 -2.21
CA GLY A 62 13.78 -2.48 -1.40
C GLY A 62 13.07 -1.74 -0.25
N LEU A 63 13.13 -0.41 -0.20
CA LEU A 63 12.74 0.37 0.98
C LEU A 63 11.25 0.22 1.32
N VAL A 64 10.97 -0.47 2.44
CA VAL A 64 9.62 -0.69 2.99
C VAL A 64 8.89 0.63 3.23
N CYS A 65 9.60 1.67 3.65
CA CYS A 65 9.04 3.00 3.90
C CYS A 65 8.30 3.58 2.68
N ASN A 66 8.78 3.29 1.46
CA ASN A 66 8.13 3.71 0.21
C ASN A 66 6.83 2.95 -0.03
N LYS A 67 6.81 1.63 0.25
CA LYS A 67 5.60 0.80 0.15
C LYS A 67 4.54 1.26 1.15
N ILE A 68 4.91 1.50 2.40
CA ILE A 68 4.03 2.01 3.45
C ILE A 68 3.49 3.38 3.07
N SER A 69 4.35 4.28 2.60
CA SER A 69 3.93 5.61 2.17
C SER A 69 2.90 5.52 1.03
N ALA A 70 3.12 4.64 0.05
CA ALA A 70 2.16 4.42 -1.03
C ALA A 70 0.80 3.90 -0.52
N ARG A 71 0.79 3.02 0.49
CA ARG A 71 -0.46 2.53 1.11
C ARG A 71 -1.19 3.62 1.88
N ILE A 72 -0.47 4.44 2.64
CA ILE A 72 -1.06 5.61 3.30
C ILE A 72 -1.65 6.58 2.27
N GLN A 73 -0.97 6.83 1.15
CA GLN A 73 -1.49 7.70 0.09
C GLN A 73 -2.75 7.13 -0.59
N LYS A 74 -2.91 5.80 -0.63
CA LYS A 74 -4.15 5.16 -1.12
C LYS A 74 -5.27 5.17 -0.08
N ALA A 75 -4.96 5.00 1.21
CA ALA A 75 -5.94 5.00 2.28
C ALA A 75 -6.49 6.41 2.59
N ARG A 76 -5.68 7.46 2.41
CA ARG A 76 -6.09 8.87 2.56
C ARG A 76 -7.36 9.23 1.78
N PRO A 77 -7.42 9.08 0.44
CA PRO A 77 -8.61 9.42 -0.32
C PRO A 77 -9.82 8.55 0.06
N ALA A 78 -9.61 7.25 0.35
CA ALA A 78 -10.69 6.38 0.84
C ALA A 78 -11.31 6.91 2.15
N PHE A 79 -10.48 7.39 3.07
CA PHE A 79 -10.96 8.03 4.30
C PHE A 79 -11.65 9.38 4.03
N THR A 80 -11.08 10.23 3.18
CA THR A 80 -11.65 11.56 2.91
C THR A 80 -12.95 11.50 2.12
N ASN A 81 -13.13 10.52 1.25
CA ASN A 81 -14.38 10.31 0.51
C ASN A 81 -15.56 10.01 1.45
N LEU A 82 -15.28 9.46 2.63
CA LEU A 82 -16.26 9.19 3.68
C LEU A 82 -16.39 10.35 4.70
N ARG A 83 -15.85 11.55 4.42
CA ARG A 83 -15.89 12.71 5.34
C ARG A 83 -17.29 13.07 5.81
N HIS A 84 -18.29 12.94 4.95
CA HIS A 84 -19.69 13.22 5.30
C HIS A 84 -20.21 12.22 6.35
N LEU A 85 -19.85 10.93 6.23
CA LEU A 85 -20.18 9.89 7.19
C LEU A 85 -19.60 10.18 8.57
N TRP A 86 -18.33 10.57 8.64
CA TRP A 86 -17.65 10.90 9.90
C TRP A 86 -18.32 12.09 10.62
N ARG A 87 -18.81 13.06 9.85
CA ARG A 87 -19.48 14.29 10.30
C ARG A 87 -20.96 14.15 10.66
N ARG A 88 -21.60 13.03 10.37
CA ARG A 88 -22.97 12.76 10.84
C ARG A 88 -23.01 12.45 12.34
N ARG A 89 -23.95 13.04 13.09
CA ARG A 89 -24.08 12.83 14.56
C ARG A 89 -25.05 11.70 14.90
N ASP A 90 -25.97 11.45 14.00
CA ASP A 90 -27.04 10.45 14.08
C ASP A 90 -26.54 9.01 13.88
N ILE A 91 -25.33 8.84 13.33
CA ILE A 91 -24.71 7.53 13.14
C ILE A 91 -23.85 7.19 14.36
N ARG A 92 -24.10 6.00 14.93
CA ARG A 92 -23.35 5.45 16.07
C ARG A 92 -21.86 5.35 15.77
N LEU A 93 -21.05 5.61 16.79
CA LEU A 93 -19.60 5.56 16.67
C LEU A 93 -19.09 4.16 16.31
N SER A 94 -19.69 3.12 16.88
CA SER A 94 -19.37 1.72 16.56
C SER A 94 -19.58 1.40 15.07
N THR A 95 -20.69 1.84 14.48
CA THR A 95 -20.96 1.66 13.05
C THR A 95 -19.90 2.36 12.19
N LYS A 96 -19.48 3.57 12.55
CA LYS A 96 -18.38 4.26 11.85
C LYS A 96 -17.05 3.51 11.98
N GLY A 97 -16.79 2.94 13.16
CA GLY A 97 -15.65 2.06 13.40
C GLY A 97 -15.67 0.85 12.47
N CYS A 98 -16.81 0.17 12.34
CA CYS A 98 -16.98 -0.94 11.41
C CYS A 98 -16.70 -0.53 9.96
N VAL A 99 -17.25 0.61 9.50
CA VAL A 99 -16.99 1.11 8.14
C VAL A 99 -15.51 1.43 7.95
N TYR A 100 -14.85 2.04 8.94
CA TYR A 100 -13.42 2.29 8.88
C TYR A 100 -12.61 0.99 8.75
N CYS A 101 -12.93 -0.01 9.57
CA CYS A 101 -12.26 -1.31 9.54
C CYS A 101 -12.51 -2.09 8.25
N ALA A 102 -13.65 -1.89 7.59
CA ALA A 102 -13.98 -2.57 6.34
C ALA A 102 -13.42 -1.86 5.09
N ALA A 103 -13.46 -0.52 5.05
CA ALA A 103 -13.19 0.24 3.83
C ALA A 103 -11.81 0.88 3.77
N VAL A 104 -11.26 1.30 4.92
CA VAL A 104 -10.01 2.10 4.97
C VAL A 104 -8.87 1.29 5.52
N ARG A 105 -9.10 0.58 6.63
CA ARG A 105 -8.07 -0.18 7.33
C ARG A 105 -7.40 -1.26 6.47
N PRO A 106 -8.09 -2.02 5.59
CA PRO A 106 -7.45 -3.02 4.75
C PRO A 106 -6.48 -2.40 3.72
N LEU A 107 -6.72 -1.15 3.29
CA LEU A 107 -5.82 -0.44 2.38
C LEU A 107 -4.46 -0.11 3.01
N LEU A 108 -4.41 0.02 4.34
CA LEU A 108 -3.18 0.22 5.10
C LEU A 108 -2.38 -1.09 5.25
N HIS A 109 -3.09 -2.18 5.53
CA HIS A 109 -2.48 -3.49 5.78
C HIS A 109 -2.12 -4.26 4.51
N TYR A 110 -2.67 -3.89 3.34
CA TYR A 110 -2.41 -4.67 2.15
C TYR A 110 -0.91 -4.77 1.85
N GLY A 111 -0.42 -6.01 1.82
CA GLY A 111 0.97 -6.37 1.56
C GLY A 111 1.89 -6.29 2.77
N SER A 112 1.39 -6.00 3.98
CA SER A 112 2.21 -5.92 5.19
C SER A 112 2.88 -7.25 5.55
N GLU A 113 2.23 -8.37 5.24
CA GLU A 113 2.77 -9.74 5.40
C GLU A 113 4.10 -9.97 4.67
N THR A 114 4.41 -9.15 3.66
CA THR A 114 5.62 -9.27 2.83
C THR A 114 6.68 -8.22 3.13
N TRP A 115 6.44 -7.34 4.11
CA TRP A 115 7.36 -6.27 4.45
C TRP A 115 8.29 -6.71 5.57
N PRO A 116 9.62 -6.57 5.43
CA PRO A 116 10.52 -6.62 6.58
C PRO A 116 10.31 -5.37 7.44
N VAL A 117 9.26 -5.39 8.27
CA VAL A 117 8.80 -4.25 9.05
C VAL A 117 9.76 -3.91 10.19
N ARG A 118 10.15 -2.65 10.29
CA ARG A 118 10.83 -2.08 11.44
C ARG A 118 9.85 -1.37 12.37
N VAL A 119 10.28 -1.07 13.58
CA VAL A 119 9.47 -0.33 14.55
C VAL A 119 9.07 1.05 13.99
N GLU A 120 9.96 1.72 13.27
CA GLU A 120 9.70 3.02 12.63
C GLU A 120 8.62 2.93 11.56
N ASP A 121 8.58 1.81 10.84
CA ASP A 121 7.62 1.55 9.76
C ASP A 121 6.20 1.34 10.32
N ILE A 122 6.09 0.53 11.39
CA ILE A 122 4.83 0.32 12.12
C ILE A 122 4.33 1.64 12.71
N ARG A 123 5.22 2.47 13.28
CA ARG A 123 4.86 3.80 13.81
C ARG A 123 4.22 4.69 12.74
N ARG A 124 4.67 4.66 11.49
CA ARG A 124 4.07 5.46 10.40
C ARG A 124 2.63 5.04 10.11
N LEU A 125 2.34 3.74 10.12
CA LEU A 125 0.98 3.23 9.96
C LEU A 125 0.09 3.64 11.14
N LEU A 126 0.59 3.48 12.36
CA LEU A 126 -0.11 3.86 13.59
C LEU A 126 -0.45 5.35 13.64
N VAL A 127 0.47 6.23 13.22
CA VAL A 127 0.21 7.68 13.17
C VAL A 127 -0.98 7.99 12.26
N PHE A 128 -1.07 7.36 11.09
CA PHE A 128 -2.20 7.56 10.19
C PHE A 128 -3.50 6.98 10.77
N ASP A 129 -3.45 5.75 11.31
CA ASP A 129 -4.60 5.08 11.93
C ASP A 129 -5.18 5.90 13.08
N HIS A 130 -4.34 6.33 14.02
CA HIS A 130 -4.76 7.15 15.15
C HIS A 130 -5.34 8.50 14.75
N ARG A 131 -4.80 9.11 13.69
CA ARG A 131 -5.38 10.35 13.14
C ARG A 131 -6.80 10.11 12.61
N CYS A 132 -7.02 8.99 11.91
CA CYS A 132 -8.34 8.61 11.41
C CYS A 132 -9.32 8.33 12.54
N LEU A 133 -8.90 7.53 13.54
CA LEU A 133 -9.75 7.18 14.69
C LEU A 133 -10.14 8.39 15.54
N ARG A 134 -9.19 9.31 15.80
CA ARG A 134 -9.51 10.58 16.49
C ARG A 134 -10.50 11.43 15.70
N ASN A 135 -10.36 11.47 14.37
CA ASN A 135 -11.30 12.20 13.51
C ASN A 135 -12.71 11.59 13.56
N ILE A 136 -12.82 10.26 13.46
CA ILE A 136 -14.09 9.52 13.59
C ILE A 136 -14.75 9.79 14.95
N ALA A 137 -13.95 9.76 16.03
CA ALA A 137 -14.40 10.03 17.39
C ALA A 137 -14.61 11.54 17.70
N ARG A 138 -14.22 12.43 16.79
CA ARG A 138 -14.23 13.90 16.96
C ARG A 138 -13.45 14.39 18.18
N ILE A 139 -12.35 13.72 18.48
CA ILE A 139 -11.45 14.12 19.56
C ILE A 139 -10.42 15.07 18.94
N SER A 140 -10.42 16.33 19.38
CA SER A 140 -9.39 17.29 18.97
C SER A 140 -8.01 16.83 19.47
N TRP A 141 -6.96 17.41 18.89
CA TRP A 141 -5.60 17.10 19.32
C TRP A 141 -5.31 17.58 20.75
N ASP A 142 -6.01 18.63 21.21
CA ASP A 142 -5.83 19.25 22.53
C ASP A 142 -6.33 18.36 23.67
N TYR A 143 -7.28 17.46 23.38
CA TYR A 143 -7.75 16.48 24.35
C TYR A 143 -6.66 15.42 24.59
N ARG A 144 -6.15 15.38 25.83
CA ARG A 144 -5.18 14.39 26.34
C ARG A 144 -5.80 13.02 26.58
N VAL A 145 -6.40 12.43 25.54
CA VAL A 145 -6.94 11.06 25.55
C VAL A 145 -5.88 10.10 25.00
N SER A 146 -5.68 8.96 25.66
CA SER A 146 -4.72 7.96 25.18
C SER A 146 -5.20 7.28 23.89
N ASN A 147 -4.25 6.89 23.03
CA ASN A 147 -4.59 6.24 21.76
C ASN A 147 -5.32 4.89 21.96
N ALA A 148 -5.01 4.17 23.04
CA ALA A 148 -5.70 2.94 23.42
C ALA A 148 -7.19 3.19 23.73
N VAL A 149 -7.50 4.26 24.46
CA VAL A 149 -8.89 4.64 24.77
C VAL A 149 -9.65 5.03 23.50
N VAL A 150 -9.04 5.83 22.61
CA VAL A 150 -9.66 6.19 21.33
C VAL A 150 -9.96 4.94 20.49
N ARG A 151 -9.00 4.02 20.39
CA ARG A 151 -9.16 2.76 19.64
C ARG A 151 -10.31 1.93 20.20
N LYS A 152 -10.32 1.69 21.51
CA LYS A 152 -11.37 0.92 22.19
C LYS A 152 -12.75 1.55 22.01
N ARG A 153 -12.84 2.88 21.97
CA ARG A 153 -14.10 3.60 21.78
C ARG A 153 -14.63 3.50 20.34
N VAL A 154 -13.76 3.49 19.35
CA VAL A 154 -14.15 3.48 17.92
C VAL A 154 -14.34 2.05 17.40
N ILE A 155 -13.37 1.17 17.63
CA ILE A 155 -13.34 -0.19 17.05
C ILE A 155 -13.86 -1.26 18.04
N GLY A 156 -13.97 -0.94 19.34
CA GLY A 156 -14.42 -1.90 20.36
C GLY A 156 -13.26 -2.72 20.96
N LYS A 157 -13.61 -3.73 21.78
CA LYS A 157 -12.64 -4.61 22.46
C LYS A 157 -11.93 -5.58 21.50
N ASP A 158 -12.59 -5.97 20.42
CA ASP A 158 -12.07 -6.94 19.44
C ASP A 158 -11.21 -6.29 18.34
N GLY A 159 -11.10 -4.96 18.38
CA GLY A 159 -10.28 -4.17 17.46
C GLY A 159 -8.79 -4.32 17.75
N LYS A 160 -8.15 -5.34 17.17
CA LYS A 160 -6.69 -5.52 17.24
C LYS A 160 -5.97 -4.23 16.84
N SER A 161 -4.82 -3.96 17.44
CA SER A 161 -3.95 -2.87 17.01
C SER A 161 -3.29 -3.17 15.66
N ILE A 162 -2.74 -2.17 14.97
CA ILE A 162 -2.03 -2.42 13.70
C ILE A 162 -0.75 -3.24 13.94
N ASP A 163 -0.03 -2.96 15.02
CA ASP A 163 1.16 -3.69 15.47
C ASP A 163 0.89 -5.15 15.88
N GLU A 164 -0.36 -5.52 16.15
CA GLU A 164 -0.74 -6.91 16.45
C GLU A 164 -1.08 -7.72 15.18
N VAL A 165 -1.19 -7.04 14.04
CA VAL A 165 -1.67 -7.61 12.76
C VAL A 165 -0.58 -7.57 11.68
N VAL A 166 0.41 -6.69 11.83
CA VAL A 166 1.54 -6.51 10.92
C VAL A 166 2.74 -7.33 11.38
#